data_AF-A0A519L6U2-F1
#
_entry.id   AF-A0A519L6U2-F1
#
_cell.length_a   1.000
_cell.length_b   1.000
_cell.length_c   1.000
_cell.angle_alpha   90.00
_cell.angle_beta   90.00
_cell.angle_gamma   90.00
#
_symmetry.space_group_name_H-M   'P 1'
#
loop_
_entity.id
_entity.type
_entity.pdbx_description
1 polymer ?
#
loop_
_entity_poly.entity_id
_entity_poly.type
_entity_poly.pdbx_seq_one_letter_code
_entity_poly.pdbx_strand_id
1 'polypeptide(L)'
;MNYKDGTALVLGACLAALVGAGSPASAQSRPSTPFVIHGVAANPAEQAGREGRPLVTHRVTSVRSARLDAVAPAEGTGWFKDKSFPAGTLMFGAYTDDAWSYCAIAESRSWFNEDQFICYVDRDDDGRFDEAIDSGVPFNGVPLLVFGSGAARPLPAPVPYSRIPLADGPSVDYEITYQIVRPVGRAMRAGRNVPRTATHIIPAVGFRIPGQHLVTLSGAGGERRIPLEGGQRATIRIKDTVIEVLGVNDDDTIRYRVVETMQPHVDQIMLQIVTTTRWVVY
;
A
#
# COMPACT_ATOMS: atom_id res chain seq x y z
N MET A 1 -37.94 -23.94 -64.84
CA MET A 1 -37.04 -24.63 -65.77
C MET A 1 -35.61 -24.26 -65.42
N ASN A 2 -34.88 -25.25 -64.91
CA ASN A 2 -33.45 -25.53 -65.07
C ASN A 2 -32.43 -24.38 -65.05
N TYR A 3 -31.67 -24.38 -63.95
CA TYR A 3 -30.21 -24.40 -63.85
C TYR A 3 -29.38 -23.64 -64.90
N LYS A 4 -28.65 -22.65 -64.39
CA LYS A 4 -27.43 -22.01 -64.91
C LYS A 4 -26.77 -21.37 -63.68
N ASP A 5 -25.49 -21.39 -63.37
CA ASP A 5 -24.22 -21.95 -63.83
C ASP A 5 -23.36 -21.87 -62.52
N GLY A 6 -22.52 -22.81 -62.11
CA GLY A 6 -21.34 -23.27 -62.83
C GLY A 6 -20.24 -22.21 -62.84
N THR A 7 -19.51 -21.99 -61.73
CA THR A 7 -18.05 -21.69 -61.79
C THR A 7 -17.39 -21.69 -60.41
N ALA A 8 -16.35 -22.51 -60.31
CA ALA A 8 -15.40 -22.59 -59.21
C ALA A 8 -14.58 -21.30 -59.13
N LEU A 9 -14.30 -20.85 -57.90
CA LEU A 9 -13.34 -19.80 -57.62
C LEU A 9 -12.34 -20.30 -56.58
N VAL A 10 -11.21 -20.72 -57.13
CA VAL A 10 -9.83 -20.55 -56.65
C VAL A 10 -9.64 -20.43 -55.14
N LEU A 11 -8.95 -21.43 -54.59
CA LEU A 11 -8.24 -21.41 -53.32
C LEU A 11 -7.47 -20.11 -53.12
N GLY A 12 -8.03 -19.19 -52.35
CA GLY A 12 -7.35 -18.04 -51.76
C GLY A 12 -6.88 -18.41 -50.36
N ALA A 13 -5.58 -18.68 -50.23
CA ALA A 13 -4.92 -18.84 -48.94
C ALA A 13 -5.01 -17.53 -48.14
N CYS A 14 -5.90 -17.49 -47.14
CA CYS A 14 -5.85 -16.51 -46.05
C CYS A 14 -5.35 -17.20 -44.78
N LEU A 15 -4.04 -17.45 -44.73
CA LEU A 15 -3.30 -17.56 -43.48
C LEU A 15 -3.10 -16.12 -42.94
N ALA A 16 -4.18 -15.51 -42.48
CA ALA A 16 -4.14 -14.23 -41.79
C ALA A 16 -3.88 -14.51 -40.31
N ALA A 17 -2.60 -14.39 -39.97
CA ALA A 17 -1.99 -14.22 -38.66
C ALA A 17 -2.97 -13.98 -37.48
N LEU A 18 -3.14 -15.02 -36.66
CA LEU A 18 -3.46 -14.89 -35.24
C LEU A 18 -2.25 -14.24 -34.53
N VAL A 19 -2.01 -12.95 -34.79
CA VAL A 19 -1.20 -12.14 -33.88
C VAL A 19 -2.10 -11.89 -32.68
N GLY A 20 -1.81 -12.59 -31.58
CA GLY A 20 -2.45 -12.36 -30.29
C GLY A 20 -2.37 -10.89 -29.93
N ALA A 21 -3.49 -10.18 -30.10
CA ALA A 21 -3.66 -8.85 -29.58
C ALA A 21 -3.66 -8.99 -28.05
N GLY A 22 -2.48 -8.81 -27.44
CA GLY A 22 -2.40 -8.56 -26.01
C GLY A 22 -3.30 -7.36 -25.73
N SER A 23 -4.35 -7.57 -24.94
CA SER A 23 -5.23 -6.49 -24.54
C SER A 23 -4.40 -5.37 -23.90
N PRO A 24 -4.67 -4.09 -24.19
CA PRO A 24 -3.94 -3.00 -23.57
C PRO A 24 -4.11 -3.10 -22.05
N ALA A 25 -3.00 -3.08 -21.34
CA ALA A 25 -3.04 -2.92 -19.89
C ALA A 25 -3.72 -1.57 -19.59
N SER A 26 -4.83 -1.61 -18.85
CA SER A 26 -5.46 -0.41 -18.34
C SER A 26 -4.75 -0.03 -17.05
N ALA A 27 -4.06 1.10 -17.06
CA ALA A 27 -3.53 1.72 -15.85
C ALA A 27 -4.61 2.64 -15.28
N GLN A 28 -5.21 2.27 -14.15
CA GLN A 28 -6.12 3.15 -13.41
C GLN A 28 -5.34 3.79 -12.26
N SER A 29 -5.38 5.12 -12.16
CA SER A 29 -4.89 5.84 -10.99
C SER A 29 -6.06 6.14 -10.06
N ARG A 30 -5.95 5.80 -8.78
CA ARG A 30 -6.95 6.15 -7.75
C ARG A 30 -6.26 6.84 -6.58
N PRO A 31 -6.78 7.99 -6.11
CA PRO A 31 -6.30 8.58 -4.86
C PRO A 31 -6.66 7.65 -3.69
N SER A 32 -5.78 7.57 -2.70
CA SER A 32 -6.11 6.94 -1.43
C SER A 32 -7.14 7.74 -0.64
N THR A 33 -7.65 7.16 0.45
CA THR A 33 -8.32 7.95 1.49
C THR A 33 -7.36 9.04 1.99
N PRO A 34 -7.84 10.28 2.22
CA PRO A 34 -7.05 11.31 2.88
C PRO A 34 -6.65 10.88 4.30
N PHE A 35 -5.40 11.14 4.67
CA PHE A 35 -4.92 10.86 6.02
C PHE A 35 -4.14 12.04 6.57
N VAL A 36 -4.11 12.16 7.90
CA VAL A 36 -3.37 13.19 8.61
C VAL A 36 -2.00 12.64 8.97
N ILE A 37 -0.95 13.21 8.40
CA ILE A 37 0.42 12.98 8.87
C ILE A 37 0.63 13.89 10.07
N HIS A 38 0.95 13.29 11.22
CA HIS A 38 1.33 14.04 12.41
C HIS A 38 2.81 14.43 12.30
N GLY A 39 3.10 15.70 12.55
CA GLY A 39 4.46 16.21 12.54
C GLY A 39 5.31 15.57 13.63
N VAL A 40 6.59 15.37 13.33
CA VAL A 40 7.61 14.96 14.31
C VAL A 40 8.74 15.96 14.28
N ALA A 41 9.38 16.21 15.42
CA ALA A 41 10.50 17.14 15.46
C ALA A 41 11.68 16.60 14.65
N ALA A 42 12.34 17.48 13.89
CA ALA A 42 13.64 17.16 13.32
C ALA A 42 14.64 16.87 14.44
N ASN A 43 15.56 15.94 14.17
CA ASN A 43 16.63 15.60 15.10
C ASN A 43 17.98 15.78 14.38
N PRO A 44 18.62 16.95 14.51
CA PRO A 44 19.86 17.26 13.81
C PRO A 44 21.08 16.57 14.44
N ALA A 45 20.91 15.88 15.58
CA ALA A 45 21.97 15.08 16.17
C ALA A 45 22.28 13.85 15.32
N GLU A 46 23.55 13.46 15.27
CA GLU A 46 23.98 12.23 14.60
C GLU A 46 23.39 11.01 15.30
N GLN A 47 22.82 10.11 14.50
CA GLN A 47 22.16 8.88 14.89
C GLN A 47 22.72 7.71 14.05
N ALA A 48 22.58 6.50 14.56
CA ALA A 48 22.89 5.28 13.83
C ALA A 48 21.60 4.53 13.48
N GLY A 49 21.42 4.20 12.20
CA GLY A 49 20.26 3.45 11.69
C GLY A 49 20.73 2.13 11.12
N ARG A 50 19.94 1.06 11.30
CA ARG A 50 20.13 -0.21 10.59
C ARG A 50 19.21 -0.29 9.39
N GLU A 51 19.66 -1.01 8.36
CA GLU A 51 18.83 -1.31 7.20
C GLU A 51 17.52 -2.00 7.62
N GLY A 52 16.41 -1.60 7.01
CA GLY A 52 15.06 -2.06 7.35
C GLY A 52 14.50 -1.52 8.67
N ARG A 53 15.23 -0.68 9.42
CA ARG A 53 14.69 0.08 10.55
C ARG A 53 14.30 1.49 10.11
N PRO A 54 13.24 2.07 10.70
CA PRO A 54 12.84 3.43 10.40
C PRO A 54 13.95 4.41 10.78
N LEU A 55 14.30 5.28 9.83
CA LEU A 55 15.09 6.49 10.06
C LEU A 55 14.21 7.60 10.64
N VAL A 56 12.95 7.64 10.21
CA VAL A 56 11.93 8.56 10.70
C VAL A 56 10.60 7.81 10.73
N THR A 57 9.84 7.98 11.81
CA THR A 57 8.48 7.46 11.96
C THR A 57 7.55 8.63 12.24
N HIS A 58 6.53 8.79 11.41
CA HIS A 58 5.42 9.72 11.64
C HIS A 58 4.20 8.92 12.07
N ARG A 59 3.49 9.39 13.09
CA ARG A 59 2.13 8.88 13.36
C ARG A 59 1.22 9.36 12.24
N VAL A 60 0.31 8.50 11.78
CA VAL A 60 -0.71 8.83 10.79
C VAL A 60 -2.07 8.34 11.26
N THR A 61 -3.09 9.17 11.09
CA THR A 61 -4.49 8.82 11.37
C THR A 61 -5.34 9.07 10.13
N SER A 62 -6.48 8.40 10.01
CA SER A 62 -7.47 8.82 9.01
C SER A 62 -8.04 10.19 9.36
N VAL A 63 -8.57 10.93 8.38
CA VAL A 63 -9.32 12.18 8.59
C VAL A 63 -10.72 11.95 9.18
N ARG A 64 -11.15 10.70 9.32
CA ARG A 64 -12.35 10.30 10.07
C ARG A 64 -12.06 9.06 10.89
N SER A 65 -12.74 8.93 12.02
CA SER A 65 -12.63 7.74 12.87
C SER A 65 -13.96 7.47 13.53
N ALA A 66 -14.22 6.19 13.78
CA ALA A 66 -15.40 5.73 14.48
C ALA A 66 -15.03 4.71 15.56
N ARG A 67 -15.97 4.49 16.46
CA ARG A 67 -15.97 3.40 17.42
C ARG A 67 -17.28 2.64 17.30
N LEU A 68 -17.21 1.32 17.26
CA LEU A 68 -18.41 0.48 17.33
C LEU A 68 -19.08 0.63 18.69
N ASP A 69 -20.39 0.84 18.72
CA ASP A 69 -21.16 0.88 19.96
C ASP A 69 -21.85 -0.46 20.26
N ALA A 70 -21.90 -1.36 19.27
CA ALA A 70 -22.37 -2.73 19.39
C ALA A 70 -21.43 -3.71 18.67
N VAL A 71 -21.66 -5.01 18.87
CA VAL A 71 -20.92 -6.04 18.15
C VAL A 71 -21.28 -5.98 16.66
N ALA A 72 -20.28 -5.89 15.79
CA ALA A 72 -20.48 -5.98 14.35
C ALA A 72 -20.24 -7.42 13.86
N PRO A 73 -21.12 -7.99 13.04
CA PRO A 73 -20.98 -9.37 12.57
C PRO A 73 -19.76 -9.51 11.64
N ALA A 74 -19.17 -10.71 11.67
CA ALA A 74 -18.18 -11.12 10.68
C ALA A 74 -18.84 -11.29 9.33
N GLU A 75 -18.28 -10.71 8.28
CA GLU A 75 -18.74 -11.00 6.93
C GLU A 75 -17.71 -11.83 6.17
N GLY A 76 -18.12 -13.04 5.78
CA GLY A 76 -17.40 -13.89 4.83
C GLY A 76 -18.25 -15.06 4.35
N THR A 77 -18.59 -15.11 3.06
CA THR A 77 -18.93 -16.38 2.39
C THR A 77 -17.65 -16.95 1.81
N GLY A 78 -16.95 -17.78 2.59
CA GLY A 78 -15.72 -18.42 2.14
C GLY A 78 -15.00 -19.13 3.29
N TRP A 79 -14.05 -20.00 2.95
CA TRP A 79 -13.27 -20.85 3.87
C TRP A 79 -12.46 -20.10 4.95
N PHE A 80 -12.60 -18.78 5.03
CA PHE A 80 -11.93 -17.89 5.95
C PHE A 80 -12.95 -16.85 6.46
N LYS A 81 -13.25 -16.86 7.77
CA LYS A 81 -13.66 -15.74 8.66
C LYS A 81 -14.99 -15.92 9.42
N ASP A 82 -14.85 -16.31 10.70
CA ASP A 82 -15.72 -15.84 11.78
C ASP A 82 -14.94 -14.78 12.59
N LYS A 83 -14.90 -13.54 12.13
CA LYS A 83 -14.34 -12.41 12.88
C LYS A 83 -15.37 -11.31 13.06
N SER A 84 -16.14 -11.39 14.13
CA SER A 84 -16.95 -10.29 14.62
C SER A 84 -16.06 -9.28 15.32
N PHE A 85 -16.41 -8.00 15.25
CA PHE A 85 -15.74 -6.97 16.05
C PHE A 85 -16.57 -6.68 17.29
N PRO A 86 -15.96 -6.67 18.49
CA PRO A 86 -16.68 -6.29 19.69
C PRO A 86 -17.07 -4.81 19.68
N ALA A 87 -18.04 -4.44 20.52
CA ALA A 87 -18.27 -3.05 20.86
C ALA A 87 -16.97 -2.44 21.42
N GLY A 88 -16.72 -1.17 21.10
CA GLY A 88 -15.50 -0.44 21.46
C GLY A 88 -14.38 -0.51 20.41
N THR A 89 -14.49 -1.35 19.38
CA THR A 89 -13.47 -1.40 18.32
C THR A 89 -13.35 -0.06 17.60
N LEU A 90 -12.11 0.43 17.50
CA LEU A 90 -11.75 1.64 16.76
C LEU A 90 -11.63 1.35 15.28
N MET A 91 -12.09 2.27 14.44
CA MET A 91 -12.19 2.10 13.00
C MET A 91 -11.59 3.29 12.25
N PHE A 92 -10.80 2.99 11.22
CA PHE A 92 -10.30 3.98 10.28
C PHE A 92 -11.42 4.39 9.33
N GLY A 93 -11.71 5.68 9.19
CA GLY A 93 -12.53 6.14 8.08
C GLY A 93 -11.79 5.95 6.76
N ALA A 94 -12.43 5.36 5.77
CA ALA A 94 -11.94 5.21 4.41
C ALA A 94 -12.95 5.82 3.43
N TYR A 95 -12.47 6.65 2.52
CA TYR A 95 -13.31 7.21 1.46
C TYR A 95 -13.21 6.28 0.24
N THR A 96 -14.31 5.59 -0.06
CA THR A 96 -14.40 4.61 -1.15
C THR A 96 -15.49 5.05 -2.11
N ASP A 97 -15.09 5.27 -3.37
CA ASP A 97 -15.92 5.76 -4.47
C ASP A 97 -16.62 7.08 -4.12
N ASP A 98 -17.80 7.04 -3.50
CA ASP A 98 -18.60 8.23 -3.13
C ASP A 98 -19.04 8.28 -1.66
N ALA A 99 -18.70 7.27 -0.85
CA ALA A 99 -19.15 7.16 0.53
C ALA A 99 -17.99 6.95 1.52
N TRP A 100 -18.23 7.35 2.77
CA TRP A 100 -17.35 6.99 3.87
C TRP A 100 -17.69 5.59 4.34
N SER A 101 -16.70 4.71 4.30
CA SER A 101 -16.71 3.45 5.01
C SER A 101 -15.84 3.56 6.26
N TYR A 102 -16.06 2.68 7.22
CA TYR A 102 -15.26 2.58 8.43
C TYR A 102 -14.71 1.17 8.56
N CYS A 103 -13.39 1.06 8.62
CA CYS A 103 -12.69 -0.20 8.50
C CYS A 103 -11.97 -0.55 9.80
N ALA A 104 -12.10 -1.80 10.22
CA ALA A 104 -11.37 -2.38 11.34
C ALA A 104 -10.41 -3.48 10.87
N ILE A 105 -9.32 -3.67 11.60
CA ILE A 105 -8.31 -4.70 11.33
C ILE A 105 -8.82 -6.03 11.86
N ALA A 106 -9.01 -7.02 10.98
CA ALA A 106 -9.38 -8.38 11.35
C ALA A 106 -8.11 -9.26 11.37
N GLU A 107 -7.43 -9.35 12.53
CA GLU A 107 -6.16 -10.08 12.69
C GLU A 107 -6.23 -11.56 12.29
N SER A 108 -5.50 -11.96 11.25
CA SER A 108 -5.43 -13.35 10.76
C SER A 108 -4.71 -14.25 11.77
N ARG A 109 -5.36 -15.36 12.15
CA ARG A 109 -4.71 -16.43 12.94
C ARG A 109 -3.91 -17.42 12.07
N SER A 110 -3.85 -17.20 10.76
CA SER A 110 -3.19 -18.12 9.83
C SER A 110 -1.82 -17.59 9.43
N TRP A 111 -0.81 -18.44 9.53
CA TRP A 111 0.56 -18.22 9.05
C TRP A 111 0.68 -17.97 7.55
N PHE A 112 -0.37 -18.28 6.78
CA PHE A 112 -0.41 -18.06 5.34
C PHE A 112 -1.24 -16.85 4.89
N ASN A 113 -2.02 -16.24 5.78
CA ASN A 113 -2.96 -15.21 5.38
C ASN A 113 -2.59 -13.88 6.02
N GLU A 114 -2.49 -12.85 5.18
CA GLU A 114 -2.34 -11.46 5.59
C GLU A 114 -3.58 -10.97 6.37
N ASP A 115 -3.38 -9.98 7.24
CA ASP A 115 -4.48 -9.34 7.95
C ASP A 115 -5.46 -8.72 6.96
N GLN A 116 -6.75 -8.90 7.22
CA GLN A 116 -7.79 -8.41 6.34
C GLN A 116 -8.55 -7.29 7.03
N PHE A 117 -8.96 -6.31 6.24
CA PHE A 117 -9.84 -5.26 6.71
C PHE A 117 -11.27 -5.69 6.44
N ILE A 118 -12.17 -5.25 7.29
CA ILE A 118 -13.61 -5.34 7.06
C ILE A 118 -14.12 -3.91 7.24
N CYS A 119 -14.85 -3.44 6.24
CA CYS A 119 -15.35 -2.09 6.18
C CYS A 119 -16.87 -2.09 6.25
N TYR A 120 -17.42 -1.13 6.97
CA TYR A 120 -18.87 -0.96 7.13
C TYR A 120 -19.29 0.43 6.63
N VAL A 121 -20.49 0.52 6.10
CA VAL A 121 -21.05 1.73 5.49
C VAL A 121 -22.36 2.08 6.16
N ASP A 122 -22.48 3.36 6.48
CA ASP A 122 -23.71 4.03 6.93
C ASP A 122 -24.23 4.79 5.71
N ARG A 123 -25.28 4.28 5.07
CA ARG A 123 -25.69 4.73 3.74
C ARG A 123 -26.61 5.94 3.81
N ASP A 124 -27.36 6.06 4.89
CA ASP A 124 -28.33 7.13 5.12
C ASP A 124 -27.88 8.16 6.19
N ASP A 125 -26.66 8.01 6.72
CA ASP A 125 -26.02 8.90 7.70
C ASP A 125 -26.79 8.95 9.05
N ASP A 126 -27.42 7.84 9.45
CA ASP A 126 -28.23 7.74 10.67
C ASP A 126 -27.43 7.35 11.93
N GLY A 127 -26.12 7.12 11.78
CA GLY A 127 -25.24 6.66 12.85
C GLY A 127 -25.25 5.15 13.06
N ARG A 128 -25.72 4.39 12.07
CA ARG A 128 -25.68 2.94 12.05
C ARG A 128 -25.12 2.45 10.72
N PHE A 129 -24.38 1.35 10.79
CA PHE A 129 -23.96 0.67 9.58
C PHE A 129 -25.09 -0.20 9.07
N ASP A 130 -25.39 -0.09 7.78
CA ASP A 130 -26.40 -0.89 7.07
C ASP A 130 -25.75 -2.00 6.24
N GLU A 131 -24.54 -1.74 5.77
CA GLU A 131 -23.84 -2.59 4.80
C GLU A 131 -22.40 -2.85 5.26
N ALA A 132 -21.89 -4.04 4.95
CA ALA A 132 -20.46 -4.32 4.92
C ALA A 132 -19.97 -4.31 3.48
N ILE A 133 -18.80 -3.75 3.25
CA ILE A 133 -18.09 -3.89 2.00
C ILE A 133 -17.02 -4.96 2.20
N ASP A 134 -17.00 -5.93 1.28
CA ASP A 134 -15.79 -6.71 1.05
C ASP A 134 -14.71 -5.75 0.56
N SER A 135 -13.97 -5.19 1.50
CA SER A 135 -12.76 -4.47 1.15
C SER A 135 -11.81 -5.48 0.57
N GLY A 136 -11.22 -5.14 -0.58
CA GLY A 136 -10.03 -5.85 -1.02
C GLY A 136 -9.03 -5.81 0.13
N VAL A 137 -8.16 -6.82 0.22
CA VAL A 137 -6.96 -6.68 1.06
C VAL A 137 -6.41 -5.29 0.76
N PRO A 138 -6.21 -4.42 1.76
CA PRO A 138 -5.69 -3.08 1.52
C PRO A 138 -4.49 -3.17 0.59
N PHE A 139 -4.32 -2.18 -0.28
CA PHE A 139 -3.24 -2.24 -1.27
C PHE A 139 -1.90 -2.34 -0.57
N ASN A 140 -1.20 -3.45 -0.80
CA ASN A 140 -0.02 -3.85 -0.05
C ASN A 140 -0.24 -3.76 1.48
N GLY A 141 -1.29 -4.36 2.04
CA GLY A 141 -1.45 -4.47 3.50
C GLY A 141 -1.68 -3.14 4.26
N VAL A 142 -1.86 -1.99 3.59
CA VAL A 142 -1.93 -0.67 4.26
C VAL A 142 -3.38 -0.23 4.60
N PRO A 143 -3.75 -0.08 5.88
CA PRO A 143 -5.11 0.25 6.32
C PRO A 143 -5.77 1.48 5.69
N LEU A 144 -4.97 2.48 5.32
CA LEU A 144 -5.46 3.74 4.77
C LEU A 144 -5.60 3.70 3.23
N LEU A 145 -5.20 2.59 2.62
CA LEU A 145 -5.26 2.31 1.18
C LEU A 145 -6.33 1.25 0.91
N VAL A 146 -7.55 1.48 1.42
CA VAL A 146 -8.71 0.63 1.16
C VAL A 146 -9.32 0.99 -0.18
N PHE A 147 -9.61 -0.03 -0.97
CA PHE A 147 -10.41 0.08 -2.18
C PHE A 147 -11.63 -0.83 -2.06
N GLY A 148 -12.80 -0.34 -2.49
CA GLY A 148 -13.93 -1.21 -2.74
C GLY A 148 -13.56 -2.19 -3.86
N SER A 149 -13.41 -3.48 -3.53
CA SER A 149 -13.14 -4.53 -4.52
C SER A 149 -14.34 -5.44 -4.77
N GLY A 150 -15.43 -5.24 -4.03
CA GLY A 150 -16.63 -6.06 -4.07
C GLY A 150 -17.90 -5.22 -3.95
N ALA A 151 -19.04 -5.87 -4.17
CA ALA A 151 -20.34 -5.28 -3.91
C ALA A 151 -20.55 -5.14 -2.39
N ALA A 152 -21.17 -4.04 -1.97
CA ALA A 152 -21.64 -3.89 -0.60
C ALA A 152 -22.73 -4.95 -0.32
N ARG A 153 -22.69 -5.53 0.88
CA ARG A 153 -23.61 -6.57 1.36
C ARG A 153 -24.40 -6.03 2.55
N PRO A 154 -25.72 -6.19 2.60
CA PRO A 154 -26.53 -5.71 3.71
C PRO A 154 -26.23 -6.52 4.98
N LEU A 155 -26.11 -5.81 6.10
CA LEU A 155 -25.97 -6.43 7.41
C LEU A 155 -27.30 -7.06 7.84
N PRO A 156 -27.27 -8.16 8.63
CA PRO A 156 -28.50 -8.78 9.16
C PRO A 156 -29.35 -7.82 10.01
N ALA A 157 -28.71 -6.86 10.67
CA ALA A 157 -29.33 -5.77 11.40
C ALA A 157 -28.39 -4.56 11.41
N PRO A 158 -28.92 -3.32 11.44
CA PRO A 158 -28.07 -2.13 11.54
C PRO A 158 -27.21 -2.12 12.81
N VAL A 159 -25.94 -1.73 12.69
CA VAL A 159 -24.98 -1.72 13.80
C VAL A 159 -24.65 -0.29 14.21
N PRO A 160 -25.00 0.17 15.42
CA PRO A 160 -24.71 1.53 15.85
C PRO A 160 -23.21 1.78 16.03
N TYR A 161 -22.79 3.00 15.69
CA TYR A 161 -21.43 3.47 15.90
C TYR A 161 -21.40 4.95 16.30
N SER A 162 -20.32 5.35 16.94
CA SER A 162 -20.06 6.74 17.30
C SER A 162 -18.87 7.27 16.51
N ARG A 163 -19.02 8.43 15.87
CA ARG A 163 -17.87 9.21 15.37
C ARG A 163 -17.04 9.68 16.56
N ILE A 164 -15.72 9.58 16.44
CA ILE A 164 -14.80 9.98 17.49
C ILE A 164 -13.80 11.02 17.00
N PRO A 165 -13.26 11.87 17.89
CA PRO A 165 -12.18 12.79 17.55
C PRO A 165 -10.96 12.06 16.96
N LEU A 166 -10.25 12.72 16.04
CA LEU A 166 -9.08 12.15 15.36
C LEU A 166 -7.98 11.71 16.32
N ALA A 167 -7.82 12.44 17.44
CA ALA A 167 -6.85 12.13 18.47
C ALA A 167 -7.13 10.78 19.17
N ASP A 168 -8.40 10.37 19.23
CA ASP A 168 -8.87 9.14 19.86
C ASP A 168 -8.99 7.98 18.84
N GLY A 169 -8.83 8.28 17.56
CA GLY A 169 -8.92 7.34 16.45
C GLY A 169 -7.71 6.39 16.37
N PRO A 170 -7.85 5.30 15.60
CA PRO A 170 -6.73 4.39 15.38
C PRO A 170 -5.67 5.06 14.50
N SER A 171 -4.41 4.65 14.69
CA SER A 171 -3.26 5.20 13.96
C SER A 171 -2.36 4.11 13.39
N VAL A 172 -1.63 4.48 12.34
CA VAL A 172 -0.52 3.71 11.77
C VAL A 172 0.75 4.54 11.79
N ASP A 173 1.89 3.88 11.70
CA ASP A 173 3.19 4.51 11.54
C ASP A 173 3.48 4.67 10.04
N TYR A 174 3.80 5.89 9.58
CA TYR A 174 4.41 6.14 8.28
C TYR A 174 5.93 6.24 8.46
N GLU A 175 6.64 5.31 7.83
CA GLU A 175 8.07 5.12 8.08
C GLU A 175 8.89 5.37 6.84
N ILE A 176 10.00 6.08 7.03
CA ILE A 176 11.08 6.21 6.05
C ILE A 176 12.18 5.23 6.45
N THR A 177 12.49 4.31 5.56
CA THR A 177 13.58 3.34 5.70
C THR A 177 14.53 3.44 4.52
N TYR A 178 15.54 2.59 4.49
CA TYR A 178 16.52 2.55 3.42
C TYR A 178 17.01 1.13 3.19
N GLN A 179 17.63 0.91 2.02
CA GLN A 179 18.44 -0.24 1.68
C GLN A 179 19.78 0.20 1.11
N ILE A 180 20.87 -0.52 1.43
CA ILE A 180 22.20 -0.24 0.87
C ILE A 180 22.44 -1.09 -0.36
N VAL A 181 22.93 -0.47 -1.43
CA VAL A 181 23.36 -1.18 -2.63
C VAL A 181 24.89 -1.25 -2.68
N ARG A 182 25.41 -2.46 -2.56
CA ARG A 182 26.82 -2.79 -2.81
C ARG A 182 26.96 -3.43 -4.19
N PRO A 183 28.05 -3.16 -4.92
CA PRO A 183 28.26 -3.75 -6.23
C PRO A 183 28.51 -5.25 -6.09
N VAL A 184 27.53 -6.07 -6.47
CA VAL A 184 27.69 -7.53 -6.64
C VAL A 184 27.99 -7.82 -8.11
N GLY A 185 29.23 -7.54 -8.53
CA GLY A 185 29.64 -7.72 -9.92
C GLY A 185 30.07 -9.15 -10.27
N ARG A 186 30.02 -9.51 -11.56
CA ARG A 186 30.64 -10.72 -12.16
C ARG A 186 32.10 -10.93 -11.69
N ALA A 187 32.79 -9.86 -11.31
CA ALA A 187 34.15 -9.86 -10.76
C ALA A 187 34.27 -10.59 -9.40
N MET A 188 33.24 -10.59 -8.54
CA MET A 188 33.23 -11.43 -7.33
C MET A 188 33.10 -12.92 -7.67
N ARG A 189 32.38 -13.29 -8.73
CA ARG A 189 32.38 -14.68 -9.26
C ARG A 189 33.73 -15.10 -9.86
N ALA A 190 34.57 -14.12 -10.23
CA ALA A 190 35.91 -14.33 -10.79
C ALA A 190 37.04 -14.18 -9.76
N GLY A 191 36.73 -14.17 -8.45
CA GLY A 191 37.73 -14.17 -7.38
C GLY A 191 38.50 -12.85 -7.19
N ARG A 192 38.06 -11.73 -7.80
CA ARG A 192 38.68 -10.42 -7.54
C ARG A 192 38.03 -9.79 -6.31
N ASN A 193 38.86 -9.35 -5.35
CA ASN A 193 38.43 -8.50 -4.23
C ASN A 193 37.92 -7.15 -4.77
N VAL A 194 36.63 -7.07 -5.06
CA VAL A 194 35.97 -5.80 -5.35
C VAL A 194 35.71 -5.10 -4.01
N PRO A 195 36.04 -3.80 -3.86
CA PRO A 195 35.71 -3.05 -2.66
C PRO A 195 34.21 -3.20 -2.35
N ARG A 196 33.89 -3.60 -1.12
CA ARG A 196 32.50 -3.73 -0.64
C ARG A 196 31.81 -2.38 -0.44
N THR A 197 32.46 -1.27 -0.78
CA THR A 197 31.97 0.08 -0.56
C THR A 197 30.56 0.23 -1.11
N ALA A 198 29.67 0.76 -0.27
CA ALA A 198 28.32 1.09 -0.68
C ALA A 198 28.36 2.09 -1.84
N THR A 199 27.52 1.85 -2.85
CA THR A 199 27.47 2.69 -4.05
C THR A 199 26.24 3.56 -4.08
N HIS A 200 25.11 3.03 -3.57
CA HIS A 200 23.85 3.74 -3.55
C HIS A 200 23.09 3.42 -2.27
N ILE A 201 22.16 4.32 -1.94
CA ILE A 201 21.08 4.10 -0.99
C ILE A 201 19.76 4.09 -1.74
N ILE A 202 18.88 3.16 -1.41
CA ILE A 202 17.51 3.12 -1.92
C ILE A 202 16.60 3.50 -0.75
N PRO A 203 16.04 4.72 -0.73
CA PRO A 203 15.02 5.04 0.26
C PRO A 203 13.75 4.24 -0.01
N ALA A 204 13.06 3.84 1.06
CA ALA A 204 11.75 3.23 0.99
C ALA A 204 10.81 3.90 1.98
N VAL A 205 9.55 4.04 1.59
CA VAL A 205 8.48 4.52 2.47
C VAL A 205 7.47 3.41 2.65
N GLY A 206 6.82 3.37 3.80
CA GLY A 206 5.77 2.40 4.04
C GLY A 206 4.90 2.77 5.22
N PHE A 207 3.88 1.95 5.44
CA PHE A 207 3.03 2.04 6.61
C PHE A 207 3.18 0.80 7.46
N ARG A 208 3.12 0.98 8.77
CA ARG A 208 3.20 -0.10 9.75
C ARG A 208 2.07 0.05 10.75
N ILE A 209 1.27 -0.99 10.88
CA ILE A 209 0.36 -1.12 12.02
C ILE A 209 1.22 -1.43 13.25
N PRO A 210 1.02 -0.77 14.41
CA PRO A 210 1.77 -1.11 15.62
C PRO A 210 1.74 -2.61 15.92
N GLY A 211 2.92 -3.21 16.11
CA GLY A 211 3.08 -4.65 16.34
C GLY A 211 3.22 -5.50 15.08
N GLN A 212 3.08 -4.91 13.89
CA GLN A 212 3.23 -5.61 12.61
C GLN A 212 4.52 -5.23 11.87
N HIS A 213 4.78 -5.89 10.75
CA HIS A 213 5.89 -5.55 9.87
C HIS A 213 5.55 -4.30 9.04
N LEU A 214 6.58 -3.57 8.63
CA LEU A 214 6.44 -2.44 7.71
C LEU A 214 6.01 -2.96 6.35
N VAL A 215 4.93 -2.42 5.79
CA VAL A 215 4.58 -2.67 4.40
C VAL A 215 5.00 -1.50 3.54
N THR A 216 6.04 -1.74 2.74
CA THR A 216 6.64 -0.73 1.87
C THR A 216 5.78 -0.45 0.66
N LEU A 217 5.57 0.82 0.34
CA LEU A 217 4.89 1.23 -0.87
C LEU A 217 5.89 1.28 -2.03
N SER A 218 5.91 0.22 -2.83
CA SER A 218 6.69 0.17 -4.05
C SER A 218 6.26 1.32 -4.98
N GLY A 219 7.16 2.28 -5.22
CA GLY A 219 6.93 3.39 -6.16
C GLY A 219 6.32 4.66 -5.59
N ALA A 220 6.09 4.78 -4.28
CA ALA A 220 5.51 5.98 -3.65
C ALA A 220 6.50 7.16 -3.47
N GLY A 221 7.26 7.49 -4.52
CA GLY A 221 7.89 8.81 -4.68
C GLY A 221 9.35 9.00 -4.23
N GLY A 222 10.08 7.95 -3.85
CA GLY A 222 11.53 8.04 -3.60
C GLY A 222 12.36 7.84 -4.87
N GLU A 223 13.48 8.56 -5.02
CA GLU A 223 14.50 8.27 -6.03
C GLU A 223 14.88 6.78 -5.99
N ARG A 224 14.87 6.12 -7.16
CA ARG A 224 15.06 4.66 -7.22
C ARG A 224 16.41 4.19 -6.68
N ARG A 225 17.45 5.03 -6.73
CA ARG A 225 18.82 4.80 -6.22
C ARG A 225 19.56 6.14 -6.09
N ILE A 226 19.93 6.53 -4.87
CA ILE A 226 20.71 7.75 -4.58
C ILE A 226 22.19 7.38 -4.53
N PRO A 227 23.06 7.94 -5.39
CA PRO A 227 24.49 7.65 -5.35
C PRO A 227 25.13 8.17 -4.06
N LEU A 228 26.07 7.41 -3.52
CA LEU A 228 26.85 7.82 -2.35
C LEU A 228 28.11 8.58 -2.78
N GLU A 229 28.21 9.85 -2.41
CA GLU A 229 29.41 10.67 -2.60
C GLU A 229 30.58 10.04 -1.84
N GLY A 230 31.66 9.73 -2.56
CA GLY A 230 32.81 9.01 -2.02
C GLY A 230 32.46 7.62 -1.43
N GLY A 231 31.29 7.08 -1.74
CA GLY A 231 30.78 5.83 -1.17
C GLY A 231 30.30 5.93 0.29
N GLN A 232 30.08 7.15 0.81
CA GLN A 232 29.80 7.38 2.22
C GLN A 232 28.63 8.32 2.50
N ARG A 233 28.40 9.36 1.67
CA ARG A 233 27.43 10.42 1.98
C ARG A 233 26.33 10.52 0.94
N ALA A 234 25.13 10.86 1.39
CA ALA A 234 23.98 11.12 0.51
C ALA A 234 22.96 12.00 1.23
N THR A 235 22.06 12.62 0.47
CA THR A 235 20.86 13.27 1.01
C THR A 235 19.65 12.52 0.53
N ILE A 236 18.82 12.02 1.45
CA ILE A 236 17.53 11.43 1.16
C ILE A 236 16.49 12.54 1.31
N ARG A 237 15.72 12.80 0.25
CA ARG A 237 14.56 13.69 0.29
C ARG A 237 13.30 12.90 -0.04
N ILE A 238 12.34 12.92 0.87
CA ILE A 238 11.04 12.27 0.71
C ILE A 238 9.99 13.25 1.19
N LYS A 239 9.20 13.79 0.26
CA LYS A 239 8.30 14.92 0.53
C LYS A 239 9.11 16.05 1.20
N ASP A 240 8.64 16.58 2.32
CA ASP A 240 9.30 17.64 3.09
C ASP A 240 10.28 17.11 4.15
N THR A 241 10.55 15.79 4.19
CA THR A 241 11.55 15.22 5.10
C THR A 241 12.91 15.14 4.40
N VAL A 242 13.94 15.69 5.05
CA VAL A 242 15.33 15.69 4.59
C VAL A 242 16.20 14.97 5.60
N ILE A 243 16.85 13.89 5.14
CA ILE A 243 17.76 13.07 5.94
C ILE A 243 19.14 13.12 5.29
N GLU A 244 20.14 13.54 6.06
CA GLU A 244 21.52 13.50 5.62
C GLU A 244 22.21 12.24 6.11
N VAL A 245 22.77 11.47 5.18
CA VAL A 245 23.62 10.33 5.45
C VAL A 245 25.06 10.80 5.52
N LEU A 246 25.66 10.64 6.70
CA LEU A 246 27.00 11.11 7.06
C LEU A 246 28.09 10.07 6.79
N GLY A 247 27.71 8.79 6.78
CA GLY A 247 28.58 7.65 6.52
C GLY A 247 27.82 6.33 6.44
N VAL A 248 28.41 5.34 5.77
CA VAL A 248 27.91 3.97 5.69
C VAL A 248 28.97 3.02 6.25
N ASN A 249 28.58 2.25 7.27
CA ASN A 249 29.45 1.26 7.91
C ASN A 249 29.41 -0.08 7.17
N ASP A 250 30.29 -1.00 7.54
CA ASP A 250 30.39 -2.32 6.91
C ASP A 250 29.26 -3.28 7.31
N ASP A 251 28.57 -3.04 8.43
CA ASP A 251 27.44 -3.83 8.92
C ASP A 251 26.07 -3.34 8.43
N ASP A 252 26.07 -2.55 7.34
CA ASP A 252 24.91 -1.93 6.72
C ASP A 252 24.15 -0.93 7.64
N THR A 253 24.81 -0.48 8.71
CA THR A 253 24.38 0.71 9.45
C THR A 253 24.79 1.99 8.73
N ILE A 254 23.93 3.00 8.81
CA ILE A 254 24.27 4.37 8.39
C ILE A 254 24.37 5.28 9.60
N ARG A 255 25.30 6.23 9.54
CA ARG A 255 25.31 7.41 10.43
C ARG A 255 24.54 8.49 9.71
N TYR A 256 23.52 9.05 10.35
CA TYR A 256 22.59 9.99 9.71
C TYR A 256 22.12 11.06 10.68
N ARG A 257 21.51 12.13 10.15
CA ARG A 257 20.75 13.10 10.92
C ARG A 257 19.50 13.52 10.16
N VAL A 258 18.46 13.91 10.89
CA VAL A 258 17.20 14.38 10.31
C VAL A 258 17.21 15.90 10.37
N VAL A 259 17.39 16.54 9.22
CA VAL A 259 17.58 17.99 9.12
C VAL A 259 16.23 18.69 9.07
N GLU A 260 15.28 18.12 8.32
CA GLU A 260 13.92 18.65 8.15
C GLU A 260 12.93 17.50 8.21
N THR A 261 11.72 17.77 8.70
CA THR A 261 10.62 16.81 8.80
C THR A 261 9.34 17.42 8.26
N MET A 262 8.47 16.57 7.71
CA MET A 262 7.13 16.97 7.32
C MET A 262 6.38 17.65 8.47
N GLN A 263 5.81 18.82 8.17
CA GLN A 263 4.86 19.50 9.05
C GLN A 263 3.55 18.71 9.12
N PRO A 264 2.73 18.88 10.18
CA PRO A 264 1.41 18.29 10.21
C PRO A 264 0.55 18.74 9.02
N HIS A 265 0.04 17.80 8.22
CA HIS A 265 -0.81 18.10 7.06
C HIS A 265 -1.73 16.92 6.72
N VAL A 266 -2.73 17.19 5.87
CA VAL A 266 -3.56 16.16 5.24
C VAL A 266 -2.93 15.79 3.91
N ASP A 267 -2.79 14.50 3.65
CA ASP A 267 -2.15 13.98 2.45
C ASP A 267 -2.95 12.84 1.82
N GLN A 268 -2.68 12.56 0.55
CA GLN A 268 -3.21 11.44 -0.23
C GLN A 268 -2.11 10.84 -1.09
N ILE A 269 -2.10 9.51 -1.17
CA ILE A 269 -1.17 8.79 -2.05
C ILE A 269 -1.91 8.41 -3.32
N MET A 270 -1.36 8.82 -4.46
CA MET A 270 -1.85 8.37 -5.76
C MET A 270 -1.34 6.96 -6.04
N LEU A 271 -2.26 6.01 -6.14
CA LEU A 271 -1.94 4.61 -6.42
C LEU A 271 -2.20 4.31 -7.89
N GLN A 272 -1.16 3.82 -8.58
CA GLN A 272 -1.29 3.28 -9.93
C GLN A 272 -1.61 1.78 -9.84
N ILE A 273 -2.85 1.43 -10.16
CA ILE A 273 -3.30 0.05 -10.28
C ILE A 273 -3.14 -0.35 -11.76
N VAL A 274 -2.23 -1.28 -12.03
CA VAL A 274 -2.05 -1.86 -13.37
C VAL A 274 -2.70 -3.22 -13.39
N THR A 275 -3.90 -3.31 -13.98
CA THR A 275 -4.59 -4.60 -14.13
C THR A 275 -4.22 -5.22 -15.48
N THR A 276 -3.70 -6.44 -15.47
CA THR A 276 -3.46 -7.22 -16.69
C THR A 276 -4.53 -8.30 -16.81
N THR A 277 -5.56 -8.06 -17.62
CA THR A 277 -6.56 -9.08 -17.92
C THR A 277 -6.00 -10.07 -18.95
N ARG A 278 -5.86 -11.34 -18.57
CA ARG A 278 -5.54 -12.42 -19.52
C ARG A 278 -6.81 -13.21 -19.79
N TRP A 279 -7.29 -13.15 -21.03
CA TRP A 279 -8.34 -14.04 -21.52
C TRP A 279 -7.73 -15.41 -21.82
N VAL A 280 -8.21 -16.46 -21.15
CA VAL A 280 -7.95 -17.84 -21.55
C VAL A 280 -9.09 -18.23 -22.48
N VAL A 281 -8.78 -18.43 -23.76
CA VAL A 281 -9.74 -18.96 -24.73
C VAL A 281 -9.75 -20.48 -24.57
N TYR A 282 -10.91 -21.06 -24.28
CA TYR A 282 -11.16 -22.51 -24.32
C TYR A 282 -11.69 -22.92 -25.69
#